data_AF-A0A7C2SHM0-F1
#
_entry.id   AF-A0A7C2SHM0-F1
#
_cell.length_a   1.000
_cell.length_b   1.000
_cell.length_c   1.000
_cell.angle_alpha   90.00
_cell.angle_beta   90.00
_cell.angle_gamma   90.00
#
_symmetry.space_group_name_H-M   'P 1'
#
loop_
_entity.id
_entity.type
_entity.pdbx_description
1 polymer ?
#
loop_
_entity_poly.entity_id
_entity_poly.type
_entity_poly.pdbx_seq_one_letter_code
_entity_poly.pdbx_strand_id
1 'polypeptide(L)'
;MSNHAARLERERELRRLQAIALALLLGALMGLVLSALMGGQGVWAWTLAFSEAAVVGALADWFAVVALFRHPLGLPFPHTAIIPSNKDRIADQLALFVRDHFLESGVLLQKLAVFDPATRLAQWLAEPQQVQSWVNAVRAWGLQALDWLDDARLQLAVKELLTDALRRWNSAETAAQVLSALTKDGRHHAVLDAGLLKLAQVLDQDEVKAQVSAKLAQYARAEWPKMIGVISVFKSVDGMADELSGKLAQAIMLDVVAVLQDAEHPLRKQYETKVMDYIARLGEDQAIQAAFNDVKMQLLQRPEVSDYSLLLAQEVKAWLRT
;
A
#
# COMPACT_ATOMS: atom_id res chain seq x y z
N MET A 1 38.56 -0.06 22.11
CA MET A 1 39.62 -0.53 23.04
C MET A 1 39.27 -0.31 24.52
N SER A 2 38.56 0.75 24.94
CA SER A 2 38.23 0.99 26.36
C SER A 2 37.35 -0.09 27.02
N ASN A 3 36.37 -0.64 26.28
CA ASN A 3 35.46 -1.67 26.83
C ASN A 3 36.15 -3.00 27.17
N HIS A 4 37.27 -3.33 26.53
CA HIS A 4 37.97 -4.59 26.82
C HIS A 4 38.81 -4.48 28.09
N ALA A 5 39.53 -3.36 28.26
CA ALA A 5 40.26 -3.07 29.49
C ALA A 5 39.33 -3.04 30.72
N ALA A 6 38.18 -2.38 30.62
CA ALA A 6 37.20 -2.33 31.70
C ALA A 6 36.62 -3.70 32.08
N ARG A 7 36.46 -4.63 31.11
CA ARG A 7 36.03 -6.01 31.40
C ARG A 7 37.10 -6.78 32.15
N LEU A 8 38.35 -6.66 31.73
CA LEU A 8 39.48 -7.35 32.38
C LEU A 8 39.69 -6.88 33.83
N GLU A 9 39.49 -5.60 34.11
CA GLU A 9 39.53 -5.06 35.48
C GLU A 9 38.41 -5.64 36.35
N ARG A 10 37.16 -5.64 35.85
CA ARG A 10 36.02 -6.23 36.56
C ARG A 10 36.22 -7.73 36.82
N GLU A 11 36.74 -8.48 35.87
CA GLU A 11 37.02 -9.91 36.06
C GLU A 11 38.09 -10.17 37.13
N ARG A 12 39.10 -9.30 37.23
CA ARG A 12 40.12 -9.39 38.28
C ARG A 12 39.52 -9.08 39.65
N GLU A 13 38.67 -8.06 39.73
CA GLU A 13 37.95 -7.70 40.95
C GLU A 13 37.03 -8.83 41.42
N LEU A 14 36.24 -9.41 40.51
CA LEU A 14 35.36 -10.54 40.81
C LEU A 14 36.14 -11.76 41.30
N ARG A 15 37.27 -12.10 40.66
CA ARG A 15 38.15 -13.20 41.10
C ARG A 15 38.73 -12.94 42.48
N ARG A 16 39.10 -11.70 42.79
CA ARG A 16 39.59 -11.32 44.11
C ARG A 16 38.51 -11.49 45.18
N LEU A 17 37.29 -11.02 44.91
CA LEU A 17 36.16 -11.17 45.83
C LEU A 17 35.80 -12.65 46.05
N GLN A 18 35.80 -13.46 44.99
CA GLN A 18 35.62 -14.91 45.08
C GLN A 18 36.70 -15.57 45.95
N ALA A 19 37.97 -15.18 45.77
CA ALA A 19 39.07 -15.70 46.57
C ALA A 19 38.95 -15.31 48.06
N ILE A 20 38.54 -14.07 48.36
CA ILE A 20 38.28 -13.60 49.72
C ILE A 20 37.11 -14.39 50.34
N ALA A 21 36.00 -14.53 49.62
CA ALA A 21 34.84 -15.28 50.08
C ALA A 21 35.18 -16.76 50.36
N LEU A 22 35.96 -17.39 49.47
CA LEU A 22 36.46 -18.75 49.67
C LEU A 22 37.39 -18.85 50.89
N ALA A 23 38.31 -17.89 51.06
CA ALA A 23 39.22 -17.86 52.19
C ALA A 23 38.48 -17.70 53.52
N LEU A 24 37.45 -16.85 53.57
CA LEU A 24 36.58 -16.68 54.74
C LEU A 24 35.79 -17.96 55.04
N LEU A 25 35.25 -18.64 54.03
CA LEU A 25 34.55 -19.91 54.20
C LEU A 25 35.48 -21.01 54.74
N LEU A 26 36.69 -21.12 54.17
CA LEU A 26 37.71 -22.07 54.65
C LEU A 26 38.18 -21.73 56.07
N GLY A 27 38.30 -20.45 56.40
CA GLY A 27 38.60 -19.98 57.75
C GLY A 27 37.51 -20.36 58.76
N ALA A 28 36.24 -20.18 58.39
CA ALA A 28 35.11 -20.59 59.21
C ALA A 28 35.07 -22.11 59.44
N LEU A 29 35.28 -22.90 58.38
CA LEU A 29 35.41 -24.37 58.45
C LEU A 29 36.58 -24.81 59.33
N MET A 30 37.74 -24.18 59.18
CA MET A 30 38.91 -24.48 60.01
C MET A 30 38.64 -24.15 61.48
N GLY A 31 38.01 -23.01 61.76
CA GLY A 31 37.58 -22.63 63.11
C GLY A 31 36.59 -23.62 63.72
N LEU A 32 35.66 -24.15 62.91
CA LEU A 32 34.71 -25.18 63.31
C LEU A 32 35.44 -26.46 63.73
N VAL A 33 36.35 -26.95 62.88
CA VAL A 33 37.12 -28.17 63.12
C VAL A 33 38.05 -28.03 64.33
N LEU A 34 38.81 -26.93 64.41
CA LEU A 34 39.73 -26.67 65.52
C LEU A 34 38.99 -26.55 66.85
N SER A 35 37.86 -25.87 66.86
CA SER A 35 37.04 -25.73 68.06
C SER A 35 36.46 -27.07 68.53
N ALA A 36 36.00 -27.90 67.59
CA ALA A 36 35.53 -29.25 67.88
C ALA A 36 36.65 -30.14 68.45
N LEU A 37 37.88 -30.05 67.91
CA LEU A 37 39.04 -30.80 68.40
C LEU A 37 39.51 -30.37 69.79
N MET A 38 39.36 -29.08 70.14
CA MET A 38 39.70 -28.54 71.46
C MET A 38 38.61 -28.78 72.53
N GLY A 39 37.66 -29.66 72.25
CA GLY A 39 36.64 -30.11 73.21
C GLY A 39 35.44 -29.17 73.37
N GLY A 40 35.36 -28.07 72.61
CA GLY A 40 34.19 -27.19 72.56
C GLY A 40 33.83 -26.52 73.90
N GLN A 41 34.81 -26.27 74.79
CA GLN A 41 34.58 -25.72 76.13
C GLN A 41 35.13 -24.29 76.25
N GLY A 42 34.49 -23.46 77.07
CA GLY A 42 34.95 -22.08 77.33
C GLY A 42 34.93 -21.21 76.06
N VAL A 43 36.05 -20.55 75.75
CA VAL A 43 36.20 -19.69 74.55
C VAL A 43 35.95 -20.47 73.25
N TRP A 44 36.30 -21.76 73.22
CA TRP A 44 36.07 -22.62 72.05
C TRP A 44 34.58 -22.85 71.78
N ALA A 45 33.72 -22.90 72.79
CA ALA A 45 32.26 -23.02 72.59
C ALA A 45 31.68 -21.86 71.74
N TRP A 46 32.16 -20.64 71.98
CA TRP A 46 31.74 -19.45 71.22
C TRP A 46 32.26 -19.49 69.79
N THR A 47 33.51 -19.88 69.59
CA THR A 47 34.11 -20.06 68.26
C THR A 47 33.38 -21.15 67.48
N LEU A 48 32.96 -22.24 68.14
CA LEU A 48 32.20 -23.33 67.52
C LEU A 48 30.87 -22.81 66.97
N ALA A 49 30.07 -22.16 67.82
CA ALA A 49 28.76 -21.63 67.44
C ALA A 49 28.86 -20.55 66.34
N PHE A 50 29.87 -19.68 66.42
CA PHE A 50 30.10 -18.66 65.40
C PHE A 50 30.51 -19.28 64.05
N SER A 51 31.46 -20.21 64.06
CA SER A 51 31.90 -20.92 62.86
C SER A 51 30.78 -21.77 62.25
N GLU A 52 29.96 -22.44 63.07
CA GLU A 52 28.79 -23.19 62.62
C GLU A 52 27.78 -22.28 61.92
N ALA A 53 27.42 -21.16 62.55
CA ALA A 53 26.52 -20.18 61.94
C ALA A 53 27.08 -19.60 60.63
N ALA A 54 28.38 -19.29 60.58
CA ALA A 54 29.04 -18.77 59.40
C ALA A 54 29.05 -19.78 58.24
N VAL A 55 29.33 -21.06 58.51
CA VAL A 55 29.34 -22.13 57.50
C VAL A 55 27.92 -22.39 56.98
N VAL A 56 26.93 -22.51 57.86
CA VAL A 56 25.53 -22.71 57.48
C VAL A 56 25.00 -21.52 56.67
N GLY A 57 25.31 -20.29 57.11
CA GLY A 57 24.92 -19.06 56.40
C GLY A 57 25.53 -18.97 55.00
N ALA A 58 26.82 -19.28 54.85
CA ALA A 58 27.48 -19.29 53.55
C ALA A 58 26.93 -20.37 52.61
N LEU A 59 26.60 -21.56 53.13
CA LEU A 59 25.96 -22.62 52.35
C LEU A 59 24.54 -22.26 51.91
N ALA A 60 23.77 -21.58 52.77
CA ALA A 60 22.42 -21.13 52.45
C ALA A 60 22.41 -20.07 51.35
N ASP A 61 23.30 -19.08 51.42
CA ASP A 61 23.45 -18.05 50.38
C ASP A 61 23.87 -18.65 49.03
N TRP A 62 24.87 -19.55 49.06
CA TRP A 62 25.26 -20.32 47.88
C TRP A 62 24.08 -21.09 47.29
N PHE A 63 23.33 -21.81 48.12
CA PHE A 63 22.17 -22.58 47.69
C PHE A 63 21.09 -21.68 47.07
N ALA A 64 20.79 -20.52 47.67
CA ALA A 64 19.77 -19.60 47.17
C ALA A 64 20.10 -19.08 45.76
N VAL A 65 21.33 -18.61 45.55
CA VAL A 65 21.78 -18.13 44.24
C VAL A 65 21.83 -19.26 43.22
N VAL A 66 22.34 -20.43 43.61
CA VAL A 66 22.40 -21.59 42.71
C VAL A 66 21.00 -22.05 42.34
N ALA A 67 20.08 -22.20 43.30
CA ALA A 67 18.69 -22.60 43.08
C ALA A 67 17.90 -21.59 42.24
N LEU A 68 18.29 -20.32 42.19
CA LEU A 68 17.67 -19.35 41.30
C LEU A 68 17.97 -19.65 39.82
N PHE A 69 19.21 -20.06 39.51
CA PHE A 69 19.70 -20.20 38.13
C PHE A 69 19.87 -21.63 37.62
N ARG A 70 20.06 -22.61 38.51
CA ARG A 70 20.42 -24.01 38.17
C ARG A 70 20.04 -24.99 39.28
N HIS A 71 20.17 -26.27 38.99
CA HIS A 71 20.02 -27.32 39.99
C HIS A 71 21.30 -27.44 40.85
N PRO A 72 21.20 -27.33 42.19
CA PRO A 72 22.37 -27.49 43.05
C PRO A 72 22.94 -28.90 42.93
N LEU A 73 24.28 -29.00 42.84
CA LEU A 73 25.01 -30.26 42.61
C LEU A 73 24.60 -31.03 41.34
N GLY A 74 23.84 -30.42 40.42
CA GLY A 74 23.33 -31.10 39.22
C GLY A 74 22.15 -32.06 39.47
N LEU A 75 21.61 -32.10 40.69
CA LEU A 75 20.50 -32.98 41.06
C LEU A 75 19.15 -32.22 40.95
N PRO A 76 18.10 -32.81 40.35
CA PRO A 76 16.82 -32.15 40.13
C PRO A 76 16.01 -32.04 41.42
N PHE A 77 16.43 -31.17 42.33
CA PHE A 77 15.66 -30.84 43.53
C PHE A 77 14.37 -30.10 43.15
N PRO A 78 13.21 -30.44 43.74
CA PRO A 78 11.98 -29.70 43.52
C PRO A 78 12.15 -28.22 43.92
N HIS A 79 11.50 -27.31 43.19
CA HIS A 79 11.56 -25.86 43.43
C HIS A 79 12.97 -25.22 43.34
N THR A 80 13.87 -25.78 42.53
CA THR A 80 15.16 -25.17 42.15
C THR A 80 15.20 -24.88 40.64
N ALA A 81 16.22 -24.16 40.17
CA ALA A 81 16.25 -23.57 38.84
C ALA A 81 15.04 -22.67 38.52
N ILE A 82 14.66 -21.79 39.47
CA ILE A 82 13.44 -20.98 39.43
C ILE A 82 13.33 -20.12 38.16
N ILE A 83 14.43 -19.48 37.73
CA ILE A 83 14.44 -18.64 36.53
C ILE A 83 14.25 -19.51 35.27
N PRO A 84 15.09 -20.53 35.00
CA PRO A 84 14.88 -21.43 33.85
C PRO A 84 13.48 -22.05 33.80
N SER A 85 12.93 -22.47 34.95
CA SER A 85 11.63 -23.14 35.02
C SER A 85 10.44 -22.19 34.77
N ASN A 86 10.60 -20.89 35.03
CA ASN A 86 9.57 -19.87 34.86
C ASN A 86 9.88 -18.87 33.73
N LYS A 87 10.83 -19.20 32.84
CA LYS A 87 11.33 -18.28 31.80
C LYS A 87 10.19 -17.68 30.95
N ASP A 88 9.20 -18.50 30.59
CA ASP A 88 8.13 -18.08 29.68
C ASP A 88 7.19 -17.09 30.39
N ARG A 89 6.81 -17.41 31.64
CA ARG A 89 6.03 -16.49 32.49
C ARG A 89 6.75 -15.16 32.73
N ILE A 90 8.06 -15.19 32.96
CA ILE A 90 8.87 -13.99 33.15
C ILE A 90 8.93 -13.17 31.85
N ALA A 91 9.10 -13.83 30.70
CA ALA A 91 9.10 -13.18 29.39
C ALA A 91 7.76 -12.49 29.10
N ASP A 92 6.64 -13.16 29.36
CA ASP A 92 5.30 -12.59 29.18
C ASP A 92 5.08 -11.36 30.08
N GLN A 93 5.47 -11.46 31.36
CA GLN A 93 5.37 -10.33 32.29
C GLN A 93 6.28 -9.16 31.89
N LEU A 94 7.49 -9.45 31.40
CA LEU A 94 8.40 -8.42 30.89
C LEU A 94 7.84 -7.75 29.63
N ALA A 95 7.22 -8.51 28.73
CA ALA A 95 6.59 -7.98 27.53
C ALA A 95 5.44 -7.01 27.88
N LEU A 96 4.58 -7.39 28.84
CA LEU A 96 3.53 -6.52 29.35
C LEU A 96 4.11 -5.25 29.99
N PHE A 97 5.14 -5.38 30.81
CA PHE A 97 5.82 -4.24 31.43
C PHE A 97 6.43 -3.28 30.39
N VAL A 98 7.11 -3.80 29.37
CA VAL A 98 7.68 -2.98 28.28
C VAL A 98 6.56 -2.29 27.50
N ARG A 99 5.46 -3.00 27.21
CA ARG A 99 4.30 -2.40 26.55
C ARG A 99 3.70 -1.26 27.37
N ASP A 100 3.44 -1.52 28.65
CA ASP A 100 2.64 -0.63 29.51
C ASP A 100 3.46 0.56 30.04
N HIS A 101 4.79 0.45 30.14
CA HIS A 101 5.64 1.52 30.69
C HIS A 101 6.59 2.18 29.68
N PHE A 102 7.02 1.46 28.64
CA PHE A 102 7.98 2.00 27.65
C PHE A 102 7.35 2.32 26.31
N LEU A 103 6.34 1.55 25.89
CA LEU A 103 5.65 1.73 24.61
C LEU A 103 4.29 2.44 24.75
N GLU A 104 3.98 2.96 25.93
CA GLU A 104 2.79 3.79 26.11
C GLU A 104 2.90 5.02 25.19
N SER A 105 1.88 5.24 24.36
CA SER A 105 1.90 6.28 23.32
C SER A 105 2.20 7.67 23.90
N GLY A 106 1.74 7.97 25.11
CA GLY A 106 2.03 9.23 25.80
C GLY A 106 3.52 9.42 26.12
N VAL A 107 4.18 8.39 26.67
CA VAL A 107 5.62 8.43 26.99
C VAL A 107 6.46 8.48 25.71
N LEU A 108 6.09 7.69 24.69
CA LEU A 108 6.75 7.70 23.40
C LEU A 108 6.66 9.07 22.72
N LEU A 109 5.48 9.68 22.67
CA LEU A 109 5.30 11.00 22.05
C LEU A 109 6.07 12.08 22.79
N GLN A 110 6.12 12.06 24.12
CA GLN A 110 6.95 12.99 24.90
C GLN A 110 8.45 12.81 24.60
N LYS A 111 8.94 11.57 24.51
CA LYS A 111 10.34 11.31 24.16
C LYS A 111 10.66 11.69 22.72
N LEU A 112 9.74 11.45 21.80
CA LEU A 112 9.89 11.79 20.39
C LEU A 112 9.89 13.31 20.18
N ALA A 113 9.06 14.04 20.93
CA ALA A 113 9.04 15.51 20.92
C ALA A 113 10.38 16.11 21.43
N VAL A 114 11.03 15.49 22.42
CA VAL A 114 12.35 15.92 22.90
C VAL A 114 13.45 15.63 21.88
N PHE A 115 13.35 14.53 21.13
CA PHE A 115 14.35 14.16 20.13
C PHE A 115 14.20 14.94 18.81
N ASP A 116 12.98 15.39 18.52
CA ASP A 116 12.56 16.10 17.31
C ASP A 116 13.14 15.49 16.01
N PRO A 117 12.78 14.24 15.70
CA PRO A 117 13.31 13.55 14.52
C PRO A 117 12.87 14.22 13.22
N ALA A 118 11.72 14.90 13.21
CA ALA A 118 11.20 15.58 12.04
C ALA A 118 12.11 16.76 11.66
N THR A 119 12.47 17.61 12.62
CA THR A 119 13.39 18.73 12.37
C THR A 119 14.79 18.25 12.00
N ARG A 120 15.29 17.20 12.64
CA ARG A 120 16.59 16.61 12.27
C ARG A 120 16.59 16.06 10.84
N LEU A 121 15.52 15.37 10.45
CA LEU A 121 15.37 14.85 9.10
C LEU A 121 15.22 15.99 8.07
N ALA A 122 14.50 17.06 8.42
CA ALA A 122 14.41 18.26 7.59
C ALA A 122 15.77 18.97 7.44
N GLN A 123 16.56 19.09 8.51
CA GLN A 123 17.91 19.66 8.46
C GLN A 123 18.87 18.78 7.65
N TRP A 124 18.78 17.46 7.80
CA TRP A 124 19.53 16.48 7.01
C TRP A 124 19.17 16.57 5.51
N LEU A 125 17.88 16.69 5.18
CA LEU A 125 17.39 16.90 3.81
C LEU A 125 17.71 18.30 3.26
N ALA A 126 17.95 19.30 4.12
CA ALA A 126 18.32 20.64 3.69
C ALA A 126 19.77 20.73 3.19
N GLU A 127 20.63 19.76 3.54
CA GLU A 127 22.01 19.73 3.11
C GLU A 127 22.16 19.04 1.72
N PRO A 128 22.55 19.78 0.66
CA PRO A 128 22.56 19.23 -0.71
C PRO A 128 23.49 18.03 -0.89
N GLN A 129 24.59 17.96 -0.13
CA GLN A 129 25.55 16.84 -0.21
C GLN A 129 24.98 15.53 0.35
N GLN A 130 24.19 15.61 1.43
CA GLN A 130 23.55 14.44 2.05
C GLN A 130 22.42 13.90 1.17
N VAL A 131 21.62 14.80 0.60
CA VAL A 131 20.60 14.45 -0.40
C VAL A 131 21.23 13.83 -1.62
N GLN A 132 22.33 14.37 -2.16
CA GLN A 132 23.00 13.77 -3.31
C GLN A 132 23.55 12.37 -3.00
N SER A 133 24.15 12.17 -1.84
CA SER A 133 24.65 10.85 -1.42
C SER A 133 23.51 9.84 -1.24
N TRP A 134 22.38 10.29 -0.68
CA TRP A 134 21.17 9.48 -0.57
C TRP A 134 20.56 9.14 -1.92
N VAL A 135 20.42 10.13 -2.81
CA VAL A 135 19.93 9.94 -4.18
C VAL A 135 20.84 8.97 -4.93
N ASN A 136 22.17 9.07 -4.78
CA ASN A 136 23.11 8.14 -5.38
C ASN A 136 22.98 6.72 -4.80
N ALA A 137 22.78 6.59 -3.49
CA ALA A 137 22.55 5.29 -2.85
C ALA A 137 21.23 4.66 -3.32
N VAL A 138 20.14 5.44 -3.37
CA VAL A 138 18.84 5.03 -3.90
C VAL A 138 18.93 4.68 -5.38
N ARG A 139 19.71 5.43 -6.18
CA ARG A 139 19.97 5.11 -7.59
C ARG A 139 20.73 3.80 -7.72
N ALA A 140 21.78 3.58 -6.92
CA ALA A 140 22.54 2.33 -6.95
C ALA A 140 21.68 1.12 -6.57
N TRP A 141 20.86 1.26 -5.52
CA TRP A 141 19.89 0.24 -5.11
C TRP A 141 18.79 0.05 -6.15
N GLY A 142 18.29 1.13 -6.75
CA GLY A 142 17.28 1.11 -7.79
C GLY A 142 17.77 0.40 -9.04
N LEU A 143 19.01 0.65 -9.47
CA LEU A 143 19.65 -0.05 -10.59
C LEU A 143 19.87 -1.54 -10.28
N GLN A 144 20.32 -1.86 -9.06
CA GLN A 144 20.51 -3.25 -8.64
C GLN A 144 19.18 -4.02 -8.52
N ALA A 145 18.11 -3.35 -8.07
CA ALA A 145 16.76 -3.90 -8.07
C ALA A 145 16.20 -4.04 -9.50
N LEU A 146 16.59 -3.15 -10.41
CA LEU A 146 16.25 -3.24 -11.83
C LEU A 146 16.93 -4.44 -12.52
N ASP A 147 18.16 -4.75 -12.12
CA ASP A 147 18.88 -5.94 -12.57
C ASP A 147 18.22 -7.21 -12.02
N TRP A 148 17.57 -7.16 -10.84
CA TRP A 148 16.71 -8.25 -10.36
C TRP A 148 15.39 -8.35 -11.14
N LEU A 149 14.88 -7.24 -11.67
CA LEU A 149 13.74 -7.23 -12.59
C LEU A 149 14.06 -7.82 -13.98
N ASP A 150 15.32 -8.11 -14.29
CA ASP A 150 15.69 -8.88 -15.50
C ASP A 150 15.55 -10.40 -15.29
N ASP A 151 15.36 -10.87 -14.06
CA ASP A 151 15.00 -12.26 -13.81
C ASP A 151 13.58 -12.51 -14.34
N ALA A 152 13.46 -13.45 -15.29
CA ALA A 152 12.19 -13.85 -15.89
C ALA A 152 11.12 -14.19 -14.82
N ARG A 153 11.54 -14.66 -13.64
CA ARG A 153 10.64 -14.93 -12.50
C ARG A 153 10.08 -13.67 -11.87
N LEU A 154 10.89 -12.62 -11.71
CA LEU A 154 10.43 -11.34 -11.19
C LEU A 154 9.53 -10.63 -12.20
N GLN A 155 9.85 -10.71 -13.50
CA GLN A 155 9.00 -10.14 -14.55
C GLN A 155 7.60 -10.77 -14.54
N LEU A 156 7.52 -12.10 -14.39
CA LEU A 156 6.25 -12.80 -14.23
C LEU A 156 5.52 -12.36 -12.96
N ALA A 157 6.20 -12.27 -11.81
CA ALA A 157 5.60 -11.84 -10.55
C ALA A 157 5.11 -10.38 -10.60
N VAL A 158 5.87 -9.47 -11.21
CA VAL A 158 5.49 -8.06 -11.41
C VAL A 158 4.32 -7.97 -12.38
N LYS A 159 4.34 -8.74 -13.47
CA LYS A 159 3.21 -8.82 -14.42
C LYS A 159 1.94 -9.31 -13.73
N GLU A 160 2.03 -10.34 -12.89
CA GLU A 160 0.89 -10.86 -12.12
C GLU A 160 0.37 -9.81 -11.13
N LEU A 161 1.26 -9.16 -10.37
CA LEU A 161 0.90 -8.08 -9.45
C LEU A 161 0.22 -6.90 -10.15
N LEU A 162 0.78 -6.44 -11.28
CA LEU A 162 0.19 -5.36 -12.07
C LEU A 162 -1.15 -5.77 -12.67
N THR A 163 -1.25 -6.99 -13.20
CA THR A 163 -2.50 -7.52 -13.76
C THR A 163 -3.57 -7.62 -12.68
N ASP A 164 -3.22 -8.09 -11.48
CA ASP A 164 -4.15 -8.16 -10.35
C ASP A 164 -4.53 -6.79 -9.81
N ALA A 165 -3.60 -5.83 -9.77
CA ALA A 165 -3.90 -4.44 -9.44
C ALA A 165 -4.87 -3.82 -10.47
N LEU A 166 -4.62 -4.01 -11.77
CA LEU A 166 -5.50 -3.59 -12.87
C LEU A 166 -6.89 -4.24 -12.81
N ARG A 167 -6.96 -5.52 -12.41
CA ARG A 167 -8.23 -6.23 -12.19
C ARG A 167 -9.04 -5.62 -11.05
N ARG A 168 -8.39 -5.32 -9.92
CA ARG A 168 -9.01 -4.71 -8.73
C ARG A 168 -9.36 -3.24 -8.92
N TRP A 169 -8.69 -2.54 -9.82
CA TRP A 169 -8.95 -1.14 -10.08
C TRP A 169 -10.34 -0.91 -10.69
N ASN A 170 -11.09 0.00 -10.07
CA ASN A 170 -12.39 0.43 -10.57
C ASN A 170 -12.23 1.41 -11.74
N SER A 171 -12.12 0.86 -12.95
CA SER A 171 -11.96 1.63 -14.18
C SER A 171 -13.19 2.48 -14.50
N ALA A 172 -14.39 2.03 -14.11
CA ALA A 172 -15.63 2.75 -14.34
C ALA A 172 -15.69 4.03 -13.51
N GLU A 173 -15.37 3.95 -12.22
CA GLU A 173 -15.32 5.12 -11.34
C GLU A 173 -14.23 6.12 -11.77
N THR A 174 -13.06 5.63 -12.18
CA THR A 174 -12.01 6.54 -12.69
C THR A 174 -12.41 7.20 -14.01
N ALA A 175 -13.05 6.44 -14.92
CA ALA A 175 -13.61 7.00 -16.14
C ALA A 175 -14.67 8.06 -15.84
N ALA A 176 -15.55 7.82 -14.85
CA ALA A 176 -16.54 8.79 -14.40
C ALA A 176 -15.90 10.07 -13.88
N GLN A 177 -14.85 9.97 -13.04
CA GLN A 177 -14.11 11.11 -12.51
C GLN A 177 -13.42 11.92 -13.62
N VAL A 178 -12.76 11.24 -14.58
CA VAL A 178 -12.11 11.90 -15.72
C VAL A 178 -13.15 12.57 -16.62
N LEU A 179 -14.23 11.87 -16.97
CA LEU A 179 -15.32 12.42 -17.77
C LEU A 179 -15.97 13.62 -17.07
N SER A 180 -16.21 13.54 -15.76
CA SER A 180 -16.72 14.64 -14.94
C SER A 180 -15.78 15.84 -14.95
N ALA A 181 -14.46 15.62 -14.78
CA ALA A 181 -13.47 16.69 -14.84
C ALA A 181 -13.36 17.33 -16.23
N LEU A 182 -13.49 16.54 -17.30
CA LEU A 182 -13.46 17.02 -18.69
C LEU A 182 -14.76 17.72 -19.10
N THR A 183 -15.89 17.39 -18.48
CA THR A 183 -17.19 18.02 -18.74
C THR A 183 -17.47 19.21 -17.82
N LYS A 184 -16.72 19.35 -16.71
CA LYS A 184 -16.75 20.49 -15.80
C LYS A 184 -16.61 21.81 -16.58
N ASP A 185 -17.39 22.80 -16.17
CA ASP A 185 -17.48 24.13 -16.79
C ASP A 185 -17.97 24.11 -18.26
N GLY A 186 -18.75 23.10 -18.65
CA GLY A 186 -19.42 23.07 -19.96
C GLY A 186 -18.49 22.75 -21.14
N ARG A 187 -17.26 22.30 -20.90
CA ARG A 187 -16.26 22.00 -21.96
C ARG A 187 -16.73 20.97 -23.00
N HIS A 188 -17.66 20.11 -22.62
CA HIS A 188 -18.29 19.13 -23.51
C HIS A 188 -19.18 19.76 -24.60
N HIS A 189 -19.62 21.01 -24.42
CA HIS A 189 -20.28 21.77 -25.49
C HIS A 189 -19.36 21.99 -26.70
N ALA A 190 -18.04 22.12 -26.52
CA ALA A 190 -17.13 22.25 -27.66
C ALA A 190 -17.09 20.98 -28.52
N VAL A 191 -17.23 19.80 -27.91
CA VAL A 191 -17.33 18.51 -28.62
C VAL A 191 -18.68 18.40 -29.33
N LEU A 192 -19.76 18.83 -28.67
CA LEU A 192 -21.09 18.92 -29.28
C LEU A 192 -21.07 19.83 -30.51
N ASP A 193 -20.48 21.02 -30.39
CA ASP A 193 -20.37 22.00 -31.47
C ASP A 193 -19.58 21.45 -32.66
N ALA A 194 -18.43 20.83 -32.40
CA ALA A 194 -17.64 20.17 -33.44
C ALA A 194 -18.42 19.04 -34.12
N GLY A 195 -19.17 18.26 -33.35
CA GLY A 195 -20.05 17.19 -33.86
C GLY A 195 -21.16 17.74 -34.75
N LEU A 196 -21.88 18.76 -34.28
CA LEU A 196 -22.96 19.43 -35.02
C LEU A 196 -22.44 20.09 -36.30
N LEU A 197 -21.28 20.75 -36.26
CA LEU A 197 -20.62 21.30 -37.45
C LEU A 197 -20.26 20.20 -38.45
N LYS A 198 -19.70 19.08 -37.99
CA LYS A 198 -19.37 17.95 -38.87
C LYS A 198 -20.63 17.34 -39.47
N LEU A 199 -21.70 17.25 -38.70
CA LEU A 199 -23.00 16.73 -39.13
C LEU A 199 -23.62 17.63 -40.19
N ALA A 200 -23.55 18.96 -40.00
CA ALA A 200 -23.97 19.94 -40.99
C ALA A 200 -23.17 19.80 -42.30
N GLN A 201 -21.84 19.64 -42.22
CA GLN A 201 -20.99 19.42 -43.40
C GLN A 201 -21.32 18.14 -44.14
N VAL A 202 -21.55 17.03 -43.41
CA VAL A 202 -21.87 15.73 -44.01
C VAL A 202 -23.25 15.76 -44.65
N LEU A 203 -24.24 16.41 -44.02
CA LEU A 203 -25.59 16.56 -44.58
C LEU A 203 -25.64 17.48 -45.80
N ASP A 204 -24.64 18.36 -45.99
CA ASP A 204 -24.58 19.21 -47.17
C ASP A 204 -24.03 18.48 -48.41
N GLN A 205 -23.39 17.32 -48.24
CA GLN A 205 -22.87 16.52 -49.36
C GLN A 205 -24.00 15.89 -50.17
N ASP A 206 -23.94 16.04 -51.50
CA ASP A 206 -24.95 15.54 -52.44
C ASP A 206 -25.13 14.01 -52.37
N GLU A 207 -24.04 13.28 -52.11
CA GLU A 207 -24.05 11.82 -51.95
C GLU A 207 -24.82 11.36 -50.72
N VAL A 208 -24.76 12.13 -49.62
CA VAL A 208 -25.48 11.83 -48.38
C VAL A 208 -26.96 12.17 -48.55
N LYS A 209 -27.28 13.30 -49.19
CA LYS A 209 -28.66 13.66 -49.55
C LYS A 209 -29.33 12.58 -50.40
N ALA A 210 -28.60 12.04 -51.39
CA ALA A 210 -29.08 10.94 -52.24
C ALA A 210 -29.27 9.60 -51.48
N GLN A 211 -28.37 9.27 -50.53
CA GLN A 211 -28.54 8.07 -49.70
C GLN A 211 -29.72 8.19 -48.72
N VAL A 212 -29.92 9.38 -48.14
CA VAL A 212 -31.05 9.66 -47.25
C VAL A 212 -32.37 9.62 -48.03
N SER A 213 -32.42 10.19 -49.24
CA SER A 213 -33.61 10.13 -50.09
C SER A 213 -33.93 8.69 -50.51
N ALA A 214 -32.93 7.89 -50.87
CA ALA A 214 -33.10 6.48 -51.20
C ALA A 214 -33.65 5.66 -50.01
N LYS A 215 -33.12 5.88 -48.79
CA LYS A 215 -33.62 5.21 -47.58
C LYS A 215 -35.02 5.67 -47.18
N LEU A 216 -35.34 6.96 -47.30
CA LEU A 216 -36.68 7.49 -47.05
C LEU A 216 -37.69 6.91 -48.04
N ALA A 217 -37.33 6.82 -49.33
CA ALA A 217 -38.16 6.20 -50.35
C ALA A 217 -38.39 4.71 -50.06
N GLN A 218 -37.37 4.00 -49.56
CA GLN A 218 -37.49 2.60 -49.15
C GLN A 218 -38.41 2.42 -47.94
N TYR A 219 -38.26 3.27 -46.91
CA TYR A 219 -39.07 3.22 -45.70
C TYR A 219 -40.53 3.61 -45.96
N ALA A 220 -40.76 4.65 -46.77
CA ALA A 220 -42.10 5.05 -47.19
C ALA A 220 -42.84 3.94 -47.96
N ARG A 221 -42.11 3.19 -48.79
CA ARG A 221 -42.64 2.00 -49.50
C ARG A 221 -43.00 0.85 -48.56
N ALA A 222 -42.26 0.67 -47.47
CA ALA A 222 -42.51 -0.38 -46.49
C ALA A 222 -43.72 -0.05 -45.57
N GLU A 223 -43.82 1.20 -45.13
CA GLU A 223 -44.78 1.61 -44.08
C GLU A 223 -46.16 1.97 -44.67
N TRP A 224 -46.25 2.50 -45.91
CA TRP A 224 -47.51 2.96 -46.52
C TRP A 224 -47.77 2.43 -47.94
N PRO A 225 -47.81 1.10 -48.15
CA PRO A 225 -47.92 0.50 -49.48
C PRO A 225 -49.22 0.87 -50.23
N LYS A 226 -50.33 1.12 -49.51
CA LYS A 226 -51.64 1.44 -50.12
C LYS A 226 -51.78 2.90 -50.57
N MET A 227 -51.07 3.84 -49.96
CA MET A 227 -51.09 5.25 -50.40
C MET A 227 -50.18 5.48 -51.60
N ILE A 228 -49.08 4.72 -51.73
CA ILE A 228 -48.14 4.85 -52.84
C ILE A 228 -48.75 4.45 -54.18
N GLY A 229 -49.59 3.41 -54.22
CA GLY A 229 -50.23 2.96 -55.47
C GLY A 229 -51.22 3.97 -56.08
N VAL A 230 -51.76 4.89 -55.26
CA VAL A 230 -52.71 5.92 -55.72
C VAL A 230 -51.97 7.20 -56.17
N ILE A 231 -50.84 7.52 -55.54
CA ILE A 231 -50.08 8.75 -55.78
C ILE A 231 -49.10 8.60 -56.96
N SER A 232 -48.59 7.39 -57.23
CA SER A 232 -47.68 7.11 -58.34
C SER A 232 -48.27 7.39 -59.74
N VAL A 233 -49.58 7.58 -59.83
CA VAL A 233 -50.31 7.92 -61.07
C VAL A 233 -50.19 9.40 -61.43
N PHE A 234 -49.90 10.28 -60.45
CA PHE A 234 -49.86 11.74 -60.65
C PHE A 234 -48.46 12.37 -60.45
N LYS A 235 -47.54 11.71 -59.73
CA LYS A 235 -46.11 12.11 -59.58
C LYS A 235 -45.23 10.88 -59.29
N SER A 236 -43.98 10.87 -59.76
CA SER A 236 -43.03 9.81 -59.41
C SER A 236 -42.69 9.87 -57.93
N VAL A 237 -42.73 8.71 -57.27
CA VAL A 237 -42.42 8.54 -55.84
C VAL A 237 -41.00 9.01 -55.53
N ASP A 238 -40.07 8.83 -56.47
CA ASP A 238 -38.68 9.25 -56.31
C ASP A 238 -38.54 10.79 -56.28
N GLY A 239 -39.31 11.52 -57.11
CA GLY A 239 -39.29 12.99 -57.08
C GLY A 239 -39.91 13.59 -55.81
N MET A 240 -40.90 12.90 -55.21
CA MET A 240 -41.49 13.30 -53.93
C MET A 240 -40.57 12.97 -52.74
N ALA A 241 -39.86 11.84 -52.80
CA ALA A 241 -38.86 11.46 -51.81
C ALA A 241 -37.65 12.40 -51.83
N ASP A 242 -37.19 12.85 -53.01
CA ASP A 242 -36.16 13.87 -53.14
C ASP A 242 -36.63 15.25 -52.64
N GLU A 243 -37.87 15.64 -52.92
CA GLU A 243 -38.42 16.92 -52.41
C GLU A 243 -38.58 16.89 -50.87
N LEU A 244 -39.05 15.77 -50.31
CA LEU A 244 -39.19 15.58 -48.86
C LEU A 244 -37.84 15.45 -48.17
N SER A 245 -36.88 14.73 -48.73
CA SER A 245 -35.53 14.59 -48.19
C SER A 245 -34.81 15.93 -48.19
N GLY A 246 -34.95 16.74 -49.24
CA GLY A 246 -34.42 18.09 -49.33
C GLY A 246 -35.01 19.00 -48.25
N LYS A 247 -36.33 18.99 -48.08
CA LYS A 247 -37.00 19.76 -47.01
C LYS A 247 -36.63 19.28 -45.62
N LEU A 248 -36.48 17.97 -45.40
CA LEU A 248 -36.02 17.40 -44.12
C LEU A 248 -34.57 17.78 -43.82
N ALA A 249 -33.67 17.64 -44.80
CA ALA A 249 -32.27 18.00 -44.64
C ALA A 249 -32.13 19.50 -44.33
N GLN A 250 -32.93 20.34 -44.99
CA GLN A 250 -32.95 21.77 -44.75
C GLN A 250 -33.53 22.12 -43.37
N ALA A 251 -34.60 21.44 -42.93
CA ALA A 251 -35.14 21.60 -41.58
C ALA A 251 -34.13 21.16 -40.49
N ILE A 252 -33.47 20.02 -40.69
CA ILE A 252 -32.42 19.52 -39.78
C ILE A 252 -31.23 20.50 -39.75
N MET A 253 -30.81 21.03 -40.91
CA MET A 253 -29.77 22.06 -40.94
C MET A 253 -30.18 23.31 -40.18
N LEU A 254 -31.42 23.78 -40.35
CA LEU A 254 -31.93 24.95 -39.66
C LEU A 254 -31.91 24.74 -38.13
N ASP A 255 -32.35 23.57 -37.67
CA ASP A 255 -32.31 23.19 -36.27
C ASP A 255 -30.87 23.06 -35.74
N VAL A 256 -29.96 22.45 -36.51
CA VAL A 256 -28.53 22.36 -36.14
C VAL A 256 -27.90 23.75 -36.01
N VAL A 257 -28.19 24.67 -36.92
CA VAL A 257 -27.71 26.05 -36.86
C VAL A 257 -28.31 26.79 -35.67
N ALA A 258 -29.60 26.62 -35.40
CA ALA A 258 -30.26 27.20 -34.23
C ALA A 258 -29.63 26.72 -32.91
N VAL A 259 -29.33 25.42 -32.82
CA VAL A 259 -28.60 24.83 -31.68
C VAL A 259 -27.18 25.37 -31.57
N LEU A 260 -26.47 25.58 -32.69
CA LEU A 260 -25.11 26.13 -32.68
C LEU A 260 -25.07 27.60 -32.25
N GLN A 261 -26.09 28.39 -32.56
CA GLN A 261 -26.12 29.83 -32.28
C GLN A 261 -26.64 30.18 -30.89
N ASP A 262 -27.54 29.39 -30.33
CA ASP A 262 -28.12 29.62 -29.00
C ASP A 262 -27.53 28.68 -27.95
N ALA A 263 -26.78 29.26 -27.01
CA ALA A 263 -26.18 28.53 -25.88
C ALA A 263 -27.24 27.99 -24.90
N GLU A 264 -28.40 28.63 -24.80
CA GLU A 264 -29.49 28.26 -23.88
C GLU A 264 -30.53 27.34 -24.54
N HIS A 265 -30.27 26.87 -25.76
CA HIS A 265 -31.21 26.07 -26.54
C HIS A 265 -31.70 24.83 -25.77
N PRO A 266 -33.01 24.49 -25.78
CA PRO A 266 -33.56 23.36 -25.01
C PRO A 266 -32.86 22.01 -25.29
N LEU A 267 -32.44 21.77 -26.54
CA LEU A 267 -31.69 20.56 -26.91
C LEU A 267 -30.29 20.50 -26.28
N ARG A 268 -29.60 21.65 -26.12
CA ARG A 268 -28.29 21.69 -25.43
C ARG A 268 -28.44 21.31 -23.97
N LYS A 269 -29.46 21.86 -23.29
CA LYS A 269 -29.76 21.55 -21.89
C LYS A 269 -30.14 20.09 -21.69
N GLN A 270 -30.93 19.52 -22.61
CA GLN A 270 -31.26 18.09 -22.58
C GLN A 270 -30.02 17.21 -22.80
N TYR A 271 -29.14 17.60 -23.72
CA TYR A 271 -27.86 16.92 -23.93
C TYR A 271 -27.00 16.96 -22.67
N GLU A 272 -26.79 18.14 -22.08
CA GLU A 272 -26.01 18.32 -20.85
C GLU A 272 -26.58 17.46 -19.72
N THR A 273 -27.89 17.52 -19.48
CA THR A 273 -28.56 16.72 -18.45
C THR A 273 -28.34 15.23 -18.68
N LYS A 274 -28.46 14.74 -19.93
CA LYS A 274 -28.25 13.32 -20.25
C LYS A 274 -26.79 12.89 -20.09
N VAL A 275 -25.83 13.75 -20.47
CA VAL A 275 -24.40 13.46 -20.30
C VAL A 275 -24.04 13.38 -18.82
N MET A 276 -24.52 14.34 -18.02
CA MET A 276 -24.25 14.36 -16.58
C MET A 276 -24.91 13.19 -15.86
N ASP A 277 -26.17 12.85 -16.20
CA ASP A 277 -26.86 11.67 -15.68
C ASP A 277 -26.11 10.38 -16.03
N TYR A 278 -25.63 10.26 -17.27
CA TYR A 278 -24.84 9.10 -17.70
C TYR A 278 -23.51 8.98 -16.94
N ILE A 279 -22.81 10.10 -16.73
CA ILE A 279 -21.55 10.13 -15.95
C ILE A 279 -21.81 9.75 -14.48
N ALA A 280 -22.89 10.27 -13.88
CA ALA A 280 -23.28 9.93 -12.52
C ALA A 280 -23.59 8.44 -12.38
N ARG A 281 -24.41 7.90 -13.30
CA ARG A 281 -24.73 6.47 -13.35
C ARG A 281 -23.50 5.59 -13.60
N LEU A 282 -22.50 6.06 -14.33
CA LEU A 282 -21.25 5.33 -14.53
C LEU A 282 -20.52 5.02 -13.21
N GLY A 283 -20.66 5.92 -12.22
CA GLY A 283 -20.07 5.78 -10.89
C GLY A 283 -20.90 4.92 -9.92
N GLU A 284 -22.21 4.81 -10.12
CA GLU A 284 -23.14 4.18 -9.16
C GLU A 284 -23.77 2.86 -9.65
N ASP A 285 -23.99 2.70 -10.95
CA ASP A 285 -24.73 1.59 -11.55
C ASP A 285 -23.83 0.37 -11.78
N GLN A 286 -24.07 -0.70 -11.02
CA GLN A 286 -23.30 -1.94 -11.10
C GLN A 286 -23.33 -2.59 -12.50
N ALA A 287 -24.41 -2.46 -13.27
CA ALA A 287 -24.50 -3.06 -14.59
C ALA A 287 -23.58 -2.35 -15.61
N ILE A 288 -23.49 -1.02 -15.51
CA ILE A 288 -22.61 -0.20 -16.35
C ILE A 288 -21.14 -0.43 -15.96
N GLN A 289 -20.86 -0.50 -14.65
CA GLN A 289 -19.53 -0.84 -14.15
C GLN A 289 -19.07 -2.23 -14.64
N ALA A 290 -19.97 -3.21 -14.64
CA ALA A 290 -19.68 -4.55 -15.15
C ALA A 290 -19.33 -4.52 -16.65
N ALA A 291 -20.09 -3.78 -17.47
CA ALA A 291 -19.78 -3.64 -18.90
C ALA A 291 -18.41 -2.97 -19.14
N PHE A 292 -18.07 -1.94 -18.36
CA PHE A 292 -16.75 -1.30 -18.43
C PHE A 292 -15.62 -2.25 -17.98
N ASN A 293 -15.88 -3.04 -16.94
CA ASN A 293 -14.95 -4.04 -16.47
C ASN A 293 -14.74 -5.14 -17.51
N ASP A 294 -15.77 -5.56 -18.24
CA ASP A 294 -15.66 -6.52 -19.34
C ASP A 294 -14.80 -5.98 -20.49
N VAL A 295 -14.99 -4.73 -20.90
CA VAL A 295 -14.14 -4.08 -21.91
C VAL A 295 -12.69 -4.01 -21.42
N LYS A 296 -12.46 -3.63 -20.14
CA LYS A 296 -11.13 -3.65 -19.52
C LYS A 296 -10.52 -5.05 -19.59
N MET A 297 -11.28 -6.08 -19.22
CA MET A 297 -10.79 -7.46 -19.25
C MET A 297 -10.47 -7.94 -20.66
N GLN A 298 -11.29 -7.59 -21.65
CA GLN A 298 -11.01 -7.89 -23.06
C GLN A 298 -9.74 -7.19 -23.56
N LEU A 299 -9.51 -5.93 -23.18
CA LEU A 299 -8.29 -5.21 -23.52
C LEU A 299 -7.05 -5.81 -22.83
N LEU A 300 -7.16 -6.22 -21.56
CA LEU A 300 -6.06 -6.87 -20.84
C LEU A 300 -5.68 -8.24 -21.42
N GLN A 301 -6.62 -8.92 -22.09
CA GLN A 301 -6.39 -10.20 -22.76
C GLN A 301 -5.76 -10.04 -24.16
N ARG A 302 -5.70 -8.83 -24.69
CA ARG A 302 -5.11 -8.58 -26.01
C ARG A 302 -3.58 -8.64 -25.94
N PRO A 303 -2.93 -9.41 -26.84
CA PRO A 303 -1.47 -9.52 -26.85
C PRO A 303 -0.78 -8.17 -27.06
N GLU A 304 -1.39 -7.24 -27.81
CA GLU A 304 -0.82 -5.91 -28.06
C GLU A 304 -0.64 -5.08 -26.78
N VAL A 305 -1.52 -5.26 -25.78
CA VAL A 305 -1.42 -4.56 -24.49
C VAL A 305 -0.31 -5.16 -23.62
N SER A 306 -0.11 -6.48 -23.69
CA SER A 306 1.01 -7.14 -23.03
C SER A 306 2.34 -6.67 -23.59
N ASP A 307 2.45 -6.53 -24.91
CA ASP A 307 3.68 -6.06 -25.57
C ASP A 307 3.98 -4.59 -25.25
N TYR A 308 2.95 -3.75 -25.18
CA TYR A 308 3.10 -2.35 -24.78
C TYR A 308 3.57 -2.18 -23.33
N SER A 309 3.10 -3.05 -22.42
CA SER A 309 3.56 -3.04 -21.02
C SER A 309 5.05 -3.36 -20.86
N LEU A 310 5.59 -4.24 -21.72
CA LEU A 310 7.01 -4.54 -21.78
C LEU A 310 7.81 -3.36 -22.31
N LEU A 311 7.29 -2.66 -23.32
CA LEU A 311 7.89 -1.46 -23.89
C LEU A 311 7.98 -0.31 -22.86
N LEU A 312 6.88 -0.07 -22.13
CA LEU A 312 6.84 0.91 -21.02
C LEU A 312 7.85 0.58 -19.92
N ALA A 313 7.96 -0.70 -19.53
CA ALA A 313 8.95 -1.12 -18.54
C ALA A 313 10.38 -0.86 -19.01
N GLN A 314 10.66 -1.07 -20.31
CA GLN A 314 11.96 -0.77 -20.92
C GLN A 314 12.24 0.73 -20.98
N GLU A 315 11.25 1.56 -21.30
CA GLU A 315 11.38 3.02 -21.31
C GLU A 315 11.64 3.60 -19.91
N VAL A 316 10.89 3.15 -18.90
CA VAL A 316 11.13 3.55 -17.50
C VAL A 316 12.54 3.12 -17.07
N LYS A 317 12.98 1.93 -17.47
CA LYS A 317 14.33 1.44 -17.23
C LYS A 317 15.40 2.30 -17.91
N ALA A 318 15.17 2.72 -19.15
CA ALA A 318 16.07 3.60 -19.86
C ALA A 318 16.17 4.98 -19.18
N TRP A 319 15.02 5.54 -18.76
CA TRP A 319 14.96 6.82 -18.07
C TRP A 319 15.69 6.80 -16.72
N LEU A 320 15.55 5.75 -15.92
CA LEU A 320 16.25 5.59 -14.64
C LEU A 320 17.77 5.41 -14.78
N ARG A 321 18.25 5.02 -15.97
CA ARG A 321 19.68 4.87 -16.24
C ARG A 321 20.35 6.18 -16.61
N THR A 322 19.65 7.12 -17.24
CA THR A 322 20.10 8.53 -17.46
C THR A 322 20.24 9.28 -16.13
#